data_AF-A0A7V1L3L0-F1
#
_entry.id   AF-A0A7V1L3L0-F1
#
_cell.length_a   1.000
_cell.length_b   1.000
_cell.length_c   1.000
_cell.angle_alpha   90.00
_cell.angle_beta   90.00
_cell.angle_gamma   90.00
#
_symmetry.space_group_name_H-M   'P 1'
#
loop_
_entity.id
_entity.type
_entity.pdbx_description
1 polymer ?
#
loop_
_entity_poly.entity_id
_entity_poly.type
_entity_poly.pdbx_seq_one_letter_code
_entity_poly.pdbx_strand_id
1 'polypeptide(L)'
;MQNKSKTIWWVAGIILLIVFLLVLGHFTSAKPVITITNSNTLPGIIKGNAPWSANNDTLRARLKDIGLPPLTREGSALHIHQHIDIFINGKPVSVPAGIGIDQIAGFISPIHTHRANGVVHVESPTVQTFTLGQFFDVWGVRFT
;
A
#
# COMPACT_ATOMS: atom_id res chain seq x y z
N MET A 1 -47.04 -12.85 37.68
CA MET A 1 -47.14 -11.85 36.59
C MET A 1 -45.76 -11.20 36.42
N GLN A 2 -45.01 -11.53 35.37
CA GLN A 2 -43.70 -10.92 35.12
C GLN A 2 -43.87 -9.44 34.77
N ASN A 3 -43.11 -8.58 35.44
CA ASN A 3 -43.21 -7.13 35.32
C ASN A 3 -42.60 -6.67 33.98
N LYS A 4 -43.43 -6.58 32.94
CA LYS A 4 -43.05 -6.16 31.58
C LYS A 4 -42.24 -4.85 31.54
N SER A 5 -42.43 -3.95 32.51
CA SER A 5 -41.66 -2.70 32.58
C SER A 5 -40.16 -2.93 32.85
N LYS A 6 -39.81 -3.88 33.73
CA LYS A 6 -38.40 -4.21 34.01
C LYS A 6 -37.70 -4.80 32.78
N THR A 7 -38.42 -5.60 31.98
CA THR A 7 -37.92 -6.15 30.72
C THR A 7 -37.68 -5.07 29.67
N ILE A 8 -38.58 -4.08 29.58
CA ILE A 8 -38.44 -2.95 28.63
C ILE A 8 -37.21 -2.10 28.96
N TRP A 9 -37.00 -1.76 30.24
CA TRP A 9 -35.83 -0.99 30.66
C TRP A 9 -34.50 -1.75 30.47
N TRP A 10 -34.51 -3.08 30.65
CA TRP A 10 -33.34 -3.94 30.38
C TRP A 10 -32.98 -3.98 28.89
N VAL A 11 -33.96 -4.12 28.01
CA VAL A 11 -33.74 -4.14 26.56
C VAL A 11 -33.25 -2.78 26.05
N ALA A 12 -33.82 -1.68 26.55
CA ALA A 12 -33.39 -0.33 26.20
C ALA A 12 -31.92 -0.08 26.62
N GLY A 13 -31.51 -0.55 27.80
CA GLY A 13 -30.12 -0.46 28.27
C GLY A 13 -29.13 -1.23 27.39
N ILE A 14 -29.49 -2.43 26.95
CA ILE A 14 -28.65 -3.25 26.05
C ILE A 14 -28.49 -2.57 24.69
N ILE A 15 -29.56 -2.03 24.12
CA ILE A 15 -29.51 -1.33 22.83
C ILE A 15 -28.61 -0.10 22.92
N LEU A 16 -28.74 0.70 23.99
CA LEU A 16 -27.87 1.86 24.22
C LEU A 16 -26.39 1.47 24.36
N LEU A 17 -26.10 0.36 25.05
CA LEU A 17 -24.74 -0.16 25.18
C LEU A 17 -24.17 -0.60 23.82
N ILE A 18 -24.96 -1.32 23.00
CA ILE A 18 -24.53 -1.76 21.67
C ILE A 18 -24.26 -0.56 20.76
N VAL A 19 -25.15 0.44 20.76
CA VAL A 19 -24.94 1.67 19.98
C VAL A 19 -23.70 2.42 20.49
N PHE A 20 -23.51 2.52 21.80
CA PHE A 20 -22.33 3.15 22.37
C PHE A 20 -21.03 2.42 21.96
N LEU A 21 -21.02 1.09 22.00
CA LEU A 21 -19.86 0.28 21.59
C LEU A 21 -19.59 0.38 20.07
N LEU A 22 -20.64 0.41 19.25
CA LEU A 22 -20.50 0.63 17.81
C LEU A 22 -19.94 2.02 17.53
N VAL A 23 -20.46 3.06 18.17
CA VAL A 23 -19.99 4.44 18.01
C VAL A 23 -18.54 4.58 18.48
N LEU A 24 -18.18 3.99 19.63
CA LEU A 24 -16.81 4.00 20.16
C LEU A 24 -15.83 3.31 19.20
N GLY A 25 -16.24 2.22 18.55
CA GLY A 25 -15.44 1.51 17.54
C GLY A 25 -15.19 2.30 16.24
N HIS A 26 -16.00 3.32 15.94
CA HIS A 26 -15.78 4.20 14.78
C HIS A 26 -14.86 5.39 15.10
N PHE A 27 -14.63 5.72 16.38
CA PHE A 27 -13.79 6.86 16.78
C PHE A 27 -12.32 6.50 16.99
N THR A 28 -11.94 5.22 16.90
CA THR A 28 -10.54 4.78 16.98
C THR A 28 -9.88 4.69 15.60
N SER A 29 -10.06 5.70 14.73
CA SER A 29 -9.11 5.91 13.64
C SER A 29 -7.78 6.34 14.23
N ALA A 30 -6.88 5.39 14.47
CA ALA A 30 -5.50 5.69 14.77
C ALA A 30 -4.96 6.60 13.65
N LYS A 31 -4.52 7.81 14.01
CA LYS A 31 -3.86 8.71 13.07
C LYS A 31 -2.66 7.96 12.49
N PRO A 32 -2.46 7.96 11.16
CA PRO A 32 -1.29 7.33 10.58
C PRO A 32 -0.06 7.98 11.20
N VAL A 33 0.77 7.17 11.86
CA VAL A 33 2.10 7.58 12.28
C VAL A 33 2.86 7.85 10.99
N ILE A 34 3.18 9.13 10.73
CA ILE A 34 4.06 9.49 9.62
C ILE A 34 5.45 9.03 10.03
N THR A 35 5.82 7.81 9.66
CA THR A 35 7.22 7.41 9.65
C THR A 35 7.88 8.24 8.55
N ILE A 36 8.69 9.24 8.93
CA ILE A 36 9.54 9.94 7.97
C ILE A 36 10.63 8.95 7.56
N THR A 37 10.30 8.08 6.63
CA THR A 37 11.22 7.09 6.10
C THR A 37 12.12 7.77 5.10
N ASN A 38 13.43 7.76 5.34
CA ASN A 38 14.39 8.30 4.38
C ASN A 38 14.51 7.32 3.20
N SER A 39 13.96 7.69 2.04
CA SER A 39 14.01 6.88 0.80
C SER A 39 15.42 6.42 0.43
N ASN A 40 16.46 7.16 0.81
CA ASN A 40 17.86 6.82 0.50
C ASN A 40 18.45 5.69 1.36
N THR A 41 17.74 5.28 2.41
CA THR A 41 18.17 4.24 3.36
C THR A 41 17.23 3.05 3.40
N LEU A 42 16.28 2.95 2.46
CA LEU A 42 15.39 1.80 2.36
C LEU A 42 16.17 0.50 2.11
N PRO A 43 15.67 -0.65 2.59
CA PRO A 43 16.27 -1.96 2.33
C PRO A 43 16.53 -2.22 0.84
N GLY A 44 17.76 -2.58 0.47
CA GLY A 44 18.11 -2.92 -0.92
C GLY A 44 18.07 -1.76 -1.91
N ILE A 45 18.22 -0.50 -1.46
CA ILE A 45 18.30 0.65 -2.36
C ILE A 45 19.49 0.54 -3.32
N ILE A 46 19.18 0.62 -4.61
CA ILE A 46 20.15 0.73 -5.69
C ILE A 46 20.47 2.22 -5.92
N LYS A 47 21.77 2.55 -5.78
CA LYS A 47 22.33 3.89 -6.05
C LYS A 47 23.18 3.93 -7.33
N GLY A 48 23.37 2.77 -7.96
CA GLY A 48 24.16 2.63 -9.18
C GLY A 48 23.42 3.08 -10.44
N ASN A 49 24.14 3.10 -11.56
CA ASN A 49 23.61 3.50 -12.86
C ASN A 49 22.70 2.43 -13.45
N ALA A 50 21.76 2.85 -14.31
CA ALA A 50 20.92 1.95 -15.10
C ALA A 50 21.75 1.07 -16.07
N PRO A 51 21.22 -0.08 -16.52
CA PRO A 51 19.88 -0.61 -16.27
C PRO A 51 19.72 -1.21 -14.87
N TRP A 52 18.54 -1.04 -14.28
CA TRP A 52 18.18 -1.62 -12.98
C TRP A 52 17.33 -2.87 -13.16
N SER A 53 17.46 -3.85 -12.27
CA SER A 53 16.53 -4.98 -12.17
C SER A 53 15.24 -4.57 -11.44
N ALA A 54 14.25 -5.46 -11.35
CA ALA A 54 13.03 -5.22 -10.56
C ALA A 54 13.28 -5.14 -9.04
N ASN A 55 14.40 -5.69 -8.56
CA ASN A 55 14.92 -5.55 -7.19
C ASN A 55 13.95 -6.00 -6.07
N ASN A 56 13.35 -7.18 -6.20
CA ASN A 56 12.30 -7.63 -5.27
C ASN A 56 12.81 -8.34 -3.99
N ASP A 57 14.10 -8.68 -3.88
CA ASP A 57 14.63 -9.50 -2.76
C ASP A 57 14.35 -8.92 -1.36
N THR A 58 14.29 -7.60 -1.25
CA THR A 58 14.01 -6.88 0.00
C THR A 58 12.68 -6.12 -0.03
N LEU A 59 11.82 -6.42 -1.00
CA LEU A 59 10.56 -5.71 -1.23
C LEU A 59 9.69 -5.66 0.02
N ARG A 60 9.49 -6.80 0.71
CA ARG A 60 8.65 -6.85 1.92
C ARG A 60 9.16 -5.91 3.03
N ALA A 61 10.47 -5.79 3.19
CA ALA A 61 11.06 -4.89 4.17
C ALA A 61 10.86 -3.42 3.76
N ARG A 62 11.08 -3.08 2.48
CA ARG A 62 10.78 -1.72 1.97
C ARG A 62 9.32 -1.35 2.15
N LEU A 63 8.40 -2.24 1.77
CA LEU A 63 6.96 -2.07 1.91
C LEU A 63 6.53 -1.77 3.35
N LYS A 64 7.12 -2.48 4.32
CA LYS A 64 6.92 -2.22 5.75
C LYS A 64 7.37 -0.81 6.12
N ASP A 65 8.56 -0.39 5.68
CA ASP A 65 9.13 0.91 6.04
C ASP A 65 8.37 2.09 5.42
N ILE A 66 7.78 1.93 4.24
CA ILE A 66 6.99 2.97 3.56
C ILE A 66 5.48 2.88 3.84
N GLY A 67 5.04 1.94 4.70
CA GLY A 67 3.65 1.79 5.08
C GLY A 67 2.72 1.33 3.94
N LEU A 68 3.24 0.60 2.95
CA LEU A 68 2.46 0.00 1.87
C LEU A 68 2.29 -1.50 2.11
N PRO A 69 1.15 -1.98 2.64
CA PRO A 69 0.98 -3.38 2.97
C PRO A 69 1.00 -4.27 1.72
N PRO A 70 1.65 -5.44 1.76
CA PRO A 70 1.62 -6.40 0.66
C PRO A 70 0.21 -6.98 0.49
N LEU A 71 -0.19 -7.22 -0.76
CA LEU A 71 -1.48 -7.77 -1.15
C LEU A 71 -1.30 -9.18 -1.73
N THR A 72 -2.27 -10.06 -1.49
CA THR A 72 -2.31 -11.40 -2.09
C THR A 72 -2.93 -11.41 -3.50
N ARG A 73 -3.55 -10.30 -3.91
CA ARG A 73 -4.14 -10.05 -5.23
C ARG A 73 -4.32 -8.55 -5.44
N GLU A 74 -4.62 -8.18 -6.69
CA GLU A 74 -4.92 -6.81 -7.09
C GLU A 74 -6.08 -6.20 -6.30
N GLY A 75 -5.94 -4.93 -5.93
CA GLY A 75 -7.01 -4.13 -5.34
C GLY A 75 -7.97 -3.59 -6.41
N SER A 76 -9.24 -3.40 -6.05
CA SER A 76 -10.28 -2.91 -6.96
C SER A 76 -10.93 -1.59 -6.55
N ALA A 77 -10.69 -1.10 -5.34
CA ALA A 77 -11.27 0.18 -4.89
C ALA A 77 -10.63 1.37 -5.61
N LEU A 78 -9.31 1.30 -5.83
CA LEU A 78 -8.58 2.13 -6.78
C LEU A 78 -7.82 1.20 -7.71
N HIS A 79 -8.11 1.26 -9.01
CA HIS A 79 -7.48 0.43 -10.02
C HIS A 79 -7.25 1.29 -11.26
N ILE A 80 -6.05 1.84 -11.40
CA ILE A 80 -5.69 2.73 -12.51
C ILE A 80 -4.31 2.34 -13.06
N HIS A 81 -4.05 2.71 -14.30
CA HIS A 81 -2.78 2.45 -14.98
C HIS A 81 -2.16 3.78 -15.43
N GLN A 82 -0.88 3.96 -15.15
CA GLN A 82 -0.09 5.14 -15.51
C GLN A 82 1.12 4.71 -16.33
N HIS A 83 1.54 5.53 -17.29
CA HIS A 83 2.72 5.23 -18.10
C HIS A 83 3.92 6.06 -17.65
N ILE A 84 5.09 5.43 -17.58
CA ILE A 84 6.37 6.12 -17.32
C ILE A 84 7.39 5.77 -18.42
N ASP A 85 8.07 6.81 -18.89
CA ASP A 85 9.24 6.70 -19.74
C ASP A 85 10.44 7.27 -19.00
N ILE A 86 11.56 6.54 -19.02
CA ILE A 86 12.80 6.97 -18.37
C ILE A 86 13.85 7.20 -19.43
N PHE A 87 14.48 8.37 -19.39
CA PHE A 87 15.62 8.71 -20.23
C PHE A 87 16.80 9.13 -19.37
N ILE A 88 17.98 8.57 -19.65
CA ILE A 88 19.25 8.99 -19.03
C ILE A 88 20.13 9.55 -20.15
N ASN A 89 20.49 10.83 -20.04
CA ASN A 89 21.26 11.54 -21.06
C ASN A 89 20.66 11.40 -22.47
N GLY A 90 19.33 11.49 -22.57
CA GLY A 90 18.59 11.34 -23.84
C GLY A 90 18.44 9.91 -24.35
N LYS A 91 18.99 8.90 -23.66
CA LYS A 91 18.85 7.49 -24.04
C LYS A 91 17.72 6.82 -23.26
N PRO A 92 16.79 6.11 -23.91
CA PRO A 92 15.71 5.43 -23.21
C PRO A 92 16.25 4.30 -22.32
N VAL A 93 15.66 4.15 -21.14
CA VAL A 93 15.94 3.10 -20.17
C VAL A 93 14.66 2.31 -19.94
N SER A 94 14.77 0.98 -20.04
CA SER A 94 13.64 0.10 -19.81
C SER A 94 13.22 0.10 -18.34
N VAL A 95 11.91 0.15 -18.10
CA VAL A 95 11.29 -0.14 -16.79
C VAL A 95 11.03 -1.65 -16.76
N PRO A 96 11.69 -2.43 -15.88
CA PRO A 96 11.53 -3.87 -15.80
C PRO A 96 10.09 -4.32 -15.54
N ALA A 97 9.77 -5.53 -16.01
CA ALA A 97 8.60 -6.25 -15.54
C ALA A 97 8.77 -6.68 -14.08
N GLY A 98 7.66 -6.85 -13.36
CA GLY A 98 7.64 -7.45 -12.04
C GLY A 98 8.13 -6.57 -10.89
N ILE A 99 8.36 -5.27 -11.10
CA ILE A 99 8.63 -4.33 -10.00
C ILE A 99 7.49 -4.42 -8.99
N GLY A 100 7.82 -4.63 -7.71
CA GLY A 100 6.82 -4.69 -6.65
C GLY A 100 6.04 -6.00 -6.60
N ILE A 101 6.53 -7.07 -7.25
CA ILE A 101 5.94 -8.41 -7.25
C ILE A 101 6.97 -9.43 -6.74
N ASP A 102 6.66 -10.08 -5.63
CA ASP A 102 7.42 -11.23 -5.14
C ASP A 102 6.63 -12.50 -5.45
N GLN A 103 7.02 -13.17 -6.54
CA GLN A 103 6.36 -14.39 -7.01
C GLN A 103 6.59 -15.58 -6.08
N ILE A 104 7.76 -15.65 -5.43
CA ILE A 104 8.13 -16.77 -4.56
C ILE A 104 7.31 -16.69 -3.26
N ALA A 105 7.23 -15.49 -2.68
CA ALA A 105 6.45 -15.25 -1.47
C ALA A 105 4.95 -15.00 -1.73
N GLY A 106 4.53 -14.92 -3.00
CA GLY A 106 3.13 -14.84 -3.41
C GLY A 106 2.43 -13.54 -3.04
N PHE A 107 3.09 -12.39 -3.20
CA PHE A 107 2.46 -11.09 -2.94
C PHE A 107 2.86 -10.02 -3.94
N ILE A 108 2.02 -8.99 -4.02
CA ILE A 108 2.25 -7.77 -4.81
C ILE A 108 2.16 -6.53 -3.90
N SER A 109 2.82 -5.46 -4.30
CA SER A 109 2.57 -4.14 -3.72
C SER A 109 1.38 -3.45 -4.41
N PRO A 110 0.70 -2.49 -3.76
CA PRO A 110 -0.38 -1.73 -4.39
C PRO A 110 0.05 -0.88 -5.60
N ILE A 111 1.37 -0.69 -5.82
CA ILE A 111 1.91 0.04 -6.96
C ILE A 111 3.04 -0.77 -7.63
N HIS A 112 2.79 -1.37 -8.79
CA HIS A 112 3.67 -2.38 -9.38
C HIS A 112 3.66 -2.36 -10.91
N THR A 113 4.47 -3.21 -11.55
CA THR A 113 4.46 -3.41 -13.01
C THR A 113 4.26 -4.89 -13.34
N HIS A 114 3.38 -5.22 -14.29
CA HIS A 114 3.28 -6.59 -14.81
C HIS A 114 4.26 -6.87 -15.95
N ARG A 115 4.58 -5.86 -16.77
CA ARG A 115 5.37 -6.01 -18.00
C ARG A 115 6.44 -4.93 -18.11
N ALA A 116 7.43 -5.18 -18.96
CA ALA A 116 8.52 -4.24 -19.25
C ALA A 116 8.13 -3.22 -20.33
N ASN A 117 6.97 -2.58 -20.17
CA ASN A 117 6.39 -1.65 -21.15
C ASN A 117 6.08 -0.27 -20.53
N GLY A 118 6.65 0.05 -19.37
CA GLY A 118 6.45 1.35 -18.71
C GLY A 118 5.09 1.53 -18.02
N VAL A 119 4.18 0.56 -18.07
CA VAL A 119 2.88 0.66 -17.39
C VAL A 119 3.01 0.32 -15.91
N VAL A 120 2.78 1.34 -15.07
CA VAL A 120 2.64 1.24 -13.63
C VAL A 120 1.17 1.05 -13.27
N HIS A 121 0.90 -0.02 -12.55
CA HIS A 121 -0.39 -0.38 -12.00
C HIS A 121 -0.52 0.23 -10.60
N VAL A 122 -1.64 0.91 -10.32
CA VAL A 122 -2.03 1.33 -8.96
C VAL A 122 -3.34 0.62 -8.63
N GLU A 123 -3.24 -0.42 -7.82
CA GLU A 123 -4.30 -1.41 -7.59
C GLU A 123 -4.43 -1.65 -6.09
N SER A 124 -5.26 -0.84 -5.44
CA SER A 124 -5.33 -0.70 -3.99
C SER A 124 -6.72 -1.08 -3.46
N PRO A 125 -6.81 -1.72 -2.27
CA PRO A 125 -8.08 -2.01 -1.60
C PRO A 125 -8.75 -0.75 -1.01
N THR A 126 -8.05 0.38 -1.00
CA THR A 126 -8.53 1.69 -0.54
C THR A 126 -8.20 2.78 -1.55
N VAL A 127 -9.06 3.80 -1.63
CA VAL A 127 -8.77 5.01 -2.41
C VAL A 127 -7.80 5.88 -1.62
N GLN A 128 -6.62 6.08 -2.17
CA GLN A 128 -5.59 6.95 -1.59
C GLN A 128 -4.72 7.53 -2.71
N THR A 129 -3.94 8.57 -2.38
CA THR A 129 -2.96 9.13 -3.31
C THR A 129 -1.70 8.28 -3.31
N PHE A 130 -1.19 7.98 -4.51
CA PHE A 130 0.12 7.40 -4.73
C PHE A 130 1.01 8.41 -5.47
N THR A 131 2.30 8.38 -5.19
CA THR A 131 3.29 9.29 -5.77
C THR A 131 4.30 8.54 -6.63
N LEU A 132 4.94 9.26 -7.56
CA LEU A 132 6.08 8.71 -8.30
C LEU A 132 7.21 8.28 -7.36
N GLY A 133 7.47 9.04 -6.29
CA GLY A 133 8.47 8.69 -5.27
C GLY A 133 8.19 7.32 -4.63
N GLN A 134 6.93 7.05 -4.26
CA GLN A 134 6.55 5.73 -3.72
C GLN A 134 6.76 4.58 -4.72
N PHE A 135 6.57 4.82 -6.02
CA PHE A 135 6.91 3.80 -7.03
C PHE A 135 8.41 3.49 -7.01
N PHE A 136 9.27 4.51 -6.93
CA PHE A 136 10.71 4.31 -6.82
C PHE A 136 11.14 3.68 -5.50
N ASP A 137 10.45 3.97 -4.40
CA ASP A 137 10.65 3.30 -3.12
C ASP A 137 10.28 1.81 -3.19
N VAL A 138 9.17 1.48 -3.86
CA VAL A 138 8.78 0.08 -4.13
C VAL A 138 9.82 -0.61 -5.02
N TRP A 139 10.25 0.03 -6.10
CA TRP A 139 11.29 -0.47 -6.99
C TRP A 139 12.64 -0.59 -6.28
N GLY A 140 12.90 0.23 -5.28
CA GLY A 140 14.17 0.26 -4.58
C GLY A 140 15.29 0.87 -5.43
N VAL A 141 14.95 1.84 -6.29
CA VAL A 141 15.91 2.66 -7.05
C VAL A 141 15.88 4.07 -6.48
N ARG A 142 17.05 4.63 -6.18
CA ARG A 142 17.14 5.98 -5.61
C ARG A 142 16.51 7.03 -6.54
N PHE A 143 15.54 7.77 -6.03
CA PHE A 143 14.89 8.91 -6.69
C PHE A 143 15.29 10.20 -5.98
N THR A 144 16.07 11.05 -6.66
CA THR A 144 16.58 12.33 -6.14
C THR A 144 16.69 13.36 -7.24
#